data_AF-A0A8H7SGZ8-F1
#
_entry.id   AF-A0A8H7SGZ8-F1
#
_cell.length_a   1.000
_cell.length_b   1.000
_cell.length_c   1.000
_cell.angle_alpha   90.00
_cell.angle_beta   90.00
_cell.angle_gamma   90.00
#
_symmetry.space_group_name_H-M   'P 1'
#
loop_
_entity.id
_entity.type
_entity.pdbx_description
1 polymer ?
#
loop_
_entity_poly.entity_id
_entity_poly.type
_entity_poly.pdbx_seq_one_letter_code
_entity_poly.pdbx_strand_id
1 'polypeptide(L)'
;YPRKSEGKVDDEDRTQLIQLMCDRLRERSLVDKLFVSFFSNANHPISERDSNVDEKIDEKLYADGNTQVLDYAGLTTDPNDLKKFLETNKNIEKAVVDNLPKNNKVEIFERKEILNNPSRLEAFKCRSNTCQRSK
;
A
#
# COMPACT_ATOMS: atom_id res chain seq x y z
N TYR A 1 4.54 0.25 -1.38
CA TYR A 1 4.07 -0.96 -0.69
C TYR A 1 3.48 -1.98 -1.65
N PRO A 2 4.26 -2.97 -2.11
CA PRO A 2 3.74 -4.12 -2.84
C PRO A 2 2.82 -5.01 -2.00
N ARG A 3 1.69 -5.46 -2.57
CA ARG A 3 0.83 -6.45 -1.92
C ARG A 3 0.18 -7.42 -2.89
N LYS A 4 -0.16 -8.62 -2.41
CA LYS A 4 -0.99 -9.60 -3.11
C LYS A 4 -2.11 -10.11 -2.21
N SER A 5 -3.32 -10.20 -2.76
CA SER A 5 -4.45 -10.84 -2.09
C SER A 5 -4.28 -12.35 -2.04
N GLU A 6 -4.92 -13.00 -1.08
CA GLU A 6 -5.09 -14.46 -1.11
C GLU A 6 -5.76 -14.88 -2.43
N GLY A 7 -5.20 -15.90 -3.07
CA GLY A 7 -5.60 -16.34 -4.39
C GLY A 7 -4.88 -17.63 -4.77
N LYS A 8 -5.26 -18.24 -5.90
CA LYS A 8 -4.75 -19.55 -6.34
C LYS A 8 -3.28 -19.56 -6.82
N VAL A 9 -2.58 -18.43 -6.70
CA VAL A 9 -1.17 -18.30 -7.08
C VAL A 9 -0.34 -18.94 -5.99
N ASP A 10 0.60 -19.81 -6.37
CA ASP A 10 1.52 -20.43 -5.43
C ASP A 10 2.48 -19.41 -4.79
N ASP A 11 3.18 -19.83 -3.75
CA ASP A 11 4.03 -18.93 -2.96
C ASP A 11 5.26 -18.44 -3.74
N GLU A 12 5.78 -19.21 -4.69
CA GLU A 12 6.95 -18.83 -5.50
C GLU A 12 6.59 -17.75 -6.51
N ASP A 13 5.53 -17.96 -7.28
CA ASP A 13 4.98 -16.99 -8.22
C ASP A 13 4.57 -15.71 -7.49
N ARG A 14 3.96 -15.84 -6.30
CA ARG A 14 3.62 -14.70 -5.45
C ARG A 14 4.86 -13.91 -5.04
N THR A 15 5.92 -14.59 -4.61
CA THR A 15 7.21 -13.98 -4.26
C THR A 15 7.77 -13.21 -5.44
N GLN A 16 7.83 -13.82 -6.63
CA GLN A 16 8.35 -13.17 -7.83
C GLN A 16 7.53 -11.94 -8.22
N LEU A 17 6.21 -12.03 -8.16
CA LEU A 17 5.32 -10.91 -8.51
C LEU A 17 5.46 -9.74 -7.53
N ILE A 18 5.60 -10.03 -6.23
CA ILE A 18 5.82 -9.01 -5.21
C ILE A 18 7.21 -8.37 -5.41
N GLN A 19 8.25 -9.17 -5.64
CA GLN A 19 9.60 -8.68 -5.90
C GLN A 19 9.64 -7.76 -7.13
N LEU A 20 8.96 -8.14 -8.23
CA LEU A 20 8.87 -7.30 -9.42
C LEU A 20 8.16 -5.95 -9.13
N MET A 21 7.18 -5.93 -8.23
CA MET A 21 6.57 -4.68 -7.76
C MET A 21 7.52 -3.86 -6.88
N CYS A 22 8.35 -4.51 -6.06
CA CYS A 22 9.40 -3.87 -5.27
C CYS A 22 10.38 -3.14 -6.18
N ASP A 23 10.90 -3.83 -7.19
CA ASP A 23 11.94 -3.32 -8.08
C ASP A 23 11.43 -2.11 -8.87
N ARG A 24 10.21 -2.21 -9.42
CA ARG A 24 9.57 -1.09 -10.14
C ARG A 24 9.36 0.14 -9.26
N LEU A 25 9.05 -0.04 -7.98
CA LEU A 25 8.90 1.08 -7.04
C LEU A 25 10.25 1.72 -6.72
N ARG A 26 11.31 0.92 -6.54
CA ARG A 26 12.67 1.45 -6.32
C ARG A 26 13.16 2.24 -7.53
N GLU A 27 13.00 1.70 -8.73
CA GLU A 27 13.44 2.34 -9.97
C GLU A 27 12.72 3.66 -10.26
N ARG A 28 11.41 3.72 -10.01
CA ARG A 28 10.58 4.87 -10.43
C ARG A 28 10.38 5.91 -9.36
N SER A 29 10.30 5.49 -8.10
CA SER A 29 9.83 6.34 -7.02
C SER A 29 10.93 6.67 -6.00
N LEU A 30 12.20 6.30 -6.29
CA LEU A 30 13.40 6.59 -5.48
C LEU A 30 13.18 6.35 -3.99
N VAL A 31 12.54 5.23 -3.66
CA VAL A 31 12.09 4.96 -2.29
C VAL A 31 13.27 4.44 -1.46
N ASP A 32 13.61 5.14 -0.38
CA ASP A 32 14.69 4.74 0.55
C ASP A 32 14.37 3.47 1.35
N LYS A 33 13.08 3.17 1.54
CA LYS A 33 12.61 2.01 2.30
C LYS A 33 11.40 1.37 1.64
N LEU A 34 11.47 0.07 1.39
CA LEU A 34 10.39 -0.68 0.76
C LEU A 34 9.74 -1.68 1.71
N PHE A 35 8.45 -1.90 1.50
CA PHE A 35 7.53 -2.39 2.50
C PHE A 35 6.48 -3.29 1.85
N VAL A 36 6.30 -4.54 2.27
CA VAL A 36 5.56 -5.56 1.50
C VAL A 36 4.52 -6.31 2.33
N SER A 37 3.48 -6.84 1.67
CA SER A 37 2.47 -7.69 2.32
C SER A 37 2.03 -8.84 1.43
N PHE A 38 2.16 -10.05 1.98
CA PHE A 38 2.06 -11.29 1.19
C PHE A 38 0.64 -11.80 1.02
N PHE A 39 -0.18 -11.63 2.05
CA PHE A 39 -1.55 -12.15 2.13
C PHE A 39 -2.50 -11.07 2.67
N SER A 40 -2.68 -9.99 1.91
CA SER A 40 -3.57 -8.90 2.33
C SER A 40 -4.69 -8.61 1.34
N ASN A 41 -5.92 -8.81 1.80
CA ASN A 41 -7.11 -8.36 1.11
C ASN A 41 -7.28 -6.84 1.31
N ALA A 42 -7.73 -6.14 0.25
CA ALA A 42 -8.03 -4.71 0.31
C ALA A 42 -9.17 -4.39 1.29
N ASN A 43 -10.01 -5.37 1.60
CA ASN A 43 -11.14 -5.23 2.52
C ASN A 43 -10.74 -5.37 4.00
N HIS A 44 -9.53 -5.86 4.31
CA HIS A 44 -9.07 -5.92 5.70
C HIS A 44 -8.64 -4.51 6.16
N PRO A 45 -8.87 -4.15 7.44
CA PRO A 45 -8.38 -2.91 8.02
C PRO A 45 -6.86 -2.77 7.84
N ILE A 46 -6.36 -1.56 7.56
CA ILE A 46 -4.91 -1.31 7.37
C ILE A 46 -4.10 -1.87 8.55
N SER A 47 -4.61 -1.74 9.78
CA SER A 47 -3.95 -2.21 11.00
C SER A 47 -3.82 -3.72 11.13
N GLU A 48 -4.62 -4.50 10.39
CA GLU A 48 -4.70 -5.95 10.53
C GLU A 48 -4.00 -6.70 9.39
N ARG A 49 -3.59 -5.99 8.33
CA ARG A 49 -3.06 -6.61 7.09
C ARG A 49 -1.72 -7.30 7.25
N ASP A 50 -0.91 -6.87 8.21
CA ASP A 50 0.47 -7.34 8.40
C ASP A 50 0.65 -8.08 9.75
N SER A 51 -0.45 -8.49 10.38
CA SER A 51 -0.44 -9.19 11.66
C SER A 51 -0.07 -10.68 11.54
N ASN A 52 -0.22 -11.26 10.35
CA ASN A 52 0.13 -12.66 10.06
C ASN A 52 1.36 -12.69 9.14
N VAL A 53 2.55 -12.57 9.75
CA VAL A 53 3.82 -12.69 9.04
C VAL A 53 4.20 -14.17 8.97
N ASP A 54 4.36 -14.70 7.76
CA ASP A 54 5.08 -15.97 7.57
C ASP A 54 6.58 -15.65 7.52
N GLU A 55 7.30 -15.98 8.60
CA GLU A 55 8.73 -15.67 8.78
C GLU A 55 9.59 -16.17 7.60
N LYS A 56 9.21 -17.26 6.93
CA LYS A 56 9.98 -17.85 5.81
C LYS A 56 9.94 -17.02 4.53
N ILE A 57 8.94 -16.16 4.43
CA ILE A 57 8.67 -15.35 3.25
C ILE A 57 9.30 -13.96 3.40
N ASP A 58 9.31 -13.44 4.63
CA ASP A 58 9.93 -12.16 4.97
C ASP A 58 11.45 -12.18 4.65
N GLU A 59 12.13 -13.27 4.99
CA GLU A 59 13.56 -13.46 4.68
C GLU A 59 13.89 -13.47 3.17
N LYS A 60 12.92 -13.79 2.31
CA LYS A 60 13.12 -13.86 0.85
C LYS A 60 12.91 -12.53 0.15
N LEU A 61 12.31 -11.54 0.82
CA LEU A 61 12.03 -10.24 0.24
C LEU A 61 13.10 -9.25 0.64
N TYR A 62 13.72 -8.60 -0.35
CA TYR A 62 14.62 -7.49 -0.08
C TYR A 62 13.78 -6.23 0.23
N ALA A 63 13.20 -6.15 1.43
CA ALA A 63 12.37 -5.05 1.92
C ALA A 63 12.95 -4.47 3.23
N ASP A 64 12.85 -3.16 3.42
CA ASP A 64 13.46 -2.41 4.52
C ASP A 64 12.54 -2.27 5.76
N GLY A 65 11.47 -3.10 5.84
CA GLY A 65 10.53 -3.20 6.97
C GLY A 65 9.06 -3.34 6.54
N ASN A 66 8.10 -2.79 7.34
CA ASN A 66 6.64 -2.66 7.02
C ASN A 66 6.13 -1.16 6.93
N THR A 67 5.40 -0.79 5.85
CA THR A 67 4.76 0.52 5.40
C THR A 67 5.60 1.68 4.74
N GLN A 68 5.51 2.05 3.43
CA GLN A 68 4.61 3.07 2.78
C GLN A 68 4.67 3.18 1.21
N VAL A 69 3.73 3.99 0.66
CA VAL A 69 3.42 4.47 -0.73
C VAL A 69 2.68 3.53 -1.69
N LEU A 70 1.43 3.88 -2.02
CA LEU A 70 0.52 3.15 -2.92
C LEU A 70 -0.49 4.08 -3.59
N ASP A 71 -1.16 3.62 -4.64
CA ASP A 71 -2.38 4.25 -5.14
C ASP A 71 -3.54 4.13 -4.12
N TYR A 72 -4.64 4.87 -4.34
CA TYR A 72 -5.78 4.93 -3.43
C TYR A 72 -6.26 3.53 -2.97
N ALA A 73 -6.55 2.65 -3.93
CA ALA A 73 -7.06 1.29 -3.67
C ALA A 73 -5.99 0.35 -3.06
N GLY A 74 -4.72 0.67 -3.23
CA GLY A 74 -3.63 0.00 -2.53
C GLY A 74 -3.68 0.27 -1.04
N LEU A 75 -3.85 1.53 -0.64
CA LEU A 75 -3.83 1.95 0.76
C LEU A 75 -5.09 1.46 1.49
N THR A 76 -6.26 1.91 1.05
CA THR A 76 -7.56 1.37 1.49
C THR A 76 -8.65 1.93 0.59
N THR A 77 -9.71 1.15 0.40
CA THR A 77 -10.93 1.63 -0.26
C THR A 77 -11.99 2.11 0.73
N ASP A 78 -11.73 1.97 2.04
CA ASP A 78 -12.59 2.49 3.11
C ASP A 78 -11.94 3.74 3.74
N PRO A 79 -12.48 4.94 3.48
CA PRO A 79 -11.97 6.15 4.09
C PRO A 79 -12.03 6.15 5.62
N ASN A 80 -13.01 5.49 6.24
CA ASN A 80 -13.11 5.46 7.70
C ASN A 80 -11.98 4.63 8.32
N ASP A 81 -11.58 3.57 7.66
CA ASP A 81 -10.42 2.76 8.04
C ASP A 81 -9.13 3.60 7.98
N LEU A 82 -8.92 4.37 6.91
CA LEU A 82 -7.80 5.31 6.81
C LEU A 82 -7.81 6.33 7.95
N LYS A 83 -8.98 6.91 8.23
CA LYS A 83 -9.14 7.90 9.30
C LYS A 83 -8.75 7.31 10.66
N LYS A 84 -9.29 6.15 11.02
CA LYS A 84 -8.96 5.44 12.27
C LYS A 84 -7.48 5.10 12.36
N PHE A 85 -6.89 4.63 11.26
CA PHE A 85 -5.47 4.30 11.19
C PHE A 85 -4.60 5.52 11.47
N LEU A 86 -4.91 6.67 10.85
CA LEU A 86 -4.21 7.92 11.11
C LEU A 86 -4.43 8.37 12.56
N GLU A 87 -5.66 8.42 13.06
CA GLU A 87 -5.98 8.81 14.44
C GLU A 87 -5.17 8.02 15.48
N THR A 88 -5.02 6.71 15.25
CA THR A 88 -4.24 5.80 16.10
C THR A 88 -2.74 6.09 16.00
N ASN A 89 -2.21 6.28 14.78
CA ASN A 89 -0.78 6.44 14.52
C ASN A 89 -0.40 7.90 14.35
N LYS A 90 -0.22 8.63 15.47
CA LYS A 90 0.06 10.07 15.50
C LYS A 90 1.40 10.50 14.86
N ASN A 91 2.32 9.55 14.73
CA ASN A 91 3.61 9.71 14.07
C ASN A 91 3.51 9.80 12.52
N ILE A 92 2.36 9.46 11.94
CA ILE A 92 2.15 9.59 10.49
C ILE A 92 1.71 11.01 10.16
N GLU A 93 2.56 11.74 9.45
CA GLU A 93 2.33 13.14 9.08
C GLU A 93 1.77 13.31 7.67
N LYS A 94 2.12 12.43 6.73
CA LYS A 94 1.74 12.53 5.31
C LYS A 94 1.42 11.15 4.75
N ALA A 95 0.46 11.10 3.85
CA ALA A 95 0.18 9.95 3.00
C ALA A 95 0.46 10.35 1.55
N VAL A 96 1.25 9.55 0.85
CA VAL A 96 1.60 9.79 -0.55
C VAL A 96 0.91 8.76 -1.42
N VAL A 97 0.14 9.24 -2.38
CA VAL A 97 -0.56 8.43 -3.37
C VAL A 97 0.18 8.51 -4.69
N ASP A 98 0.84 7.41 -5.05
CA ASP A 98 1.60 7.30 -6.30
C ASP A 98 0.72 6.79 -7.45
N ASN A 99 0.28 7.75 -8.27
CA ASN A 99 -0.46 7.52 -9.50
C ASN A 99 0.41 7.71 -10.76
N LEU A 100 1.75 7.77 -10.63
CA LEU A 100 2.65 7.94 -11.78
C LEU A 100 2.36 6.96 -12.93
N PRO A 101 2.12 5.65 -12.68
CA PRO A 101 1.85 4.70 -13.76
C PRO A 101 0.53 4.95 -14.51
N LYS A 102 -0.43 5.66 -13.90
CA LYS A 102 -1.76 5.86 -14.45
C LYS A 102 -1.93 7.24 -15.08
N ASN A 103 -1.40 8.29 -14.46
CA ASN A 103 -1.62 9.66 -14.90
C ASN A 103 -0.42 10.59 -14.67
N ASN A 104 0.77 10.04 -14.40
CA ASN A 104 2.01 10.79 -14.17
C ASN A 104 1.89 11.83 -13.03
N LYS A 105 1.06 11.56 -12.02
CA LYS A 105 0.90 12.41 -10.84
C LYS A 105 1.21 11.66 -9.55
N VAL A 106 1.81 12.38 -8.62
CA VAL A 106 1.91 11.99 -7.22
C VAL A 106 1.05 12.97 -6.43
N GLU A 107 0.15 12.45 -5.61
CA GLU A 107 -0.67 13.27 -4.73
C GLU A 107 -0.20 13.08 -3.29
N ILE A 108 0.10 14.18 -2.60
CA ILE A 108 0.53 14.18 -1.22
C ILE A 108 -0.62 14.72 -0.39
N PHE A 109 -1.01 13.97 0.64
CA PHE A 109 -2.05 14.33 1.58
C PHE A 109 -1.44 14.50 2.96
N GLU A 110 -1.62 15.67 3.57
CA GLU A 110 -1.21 15.83 4.96
C GLU A 110 -2.22 15.20 5.91
N ARG A 111 -1.74 14.64 7.02
CA ARG A 111 -2.59 14.06 8.06
C ARG A 111 -3.71 15.00 8.48
N LYS A 112 -3.38 16.29 8.70
CA LYS A 112 -4.36 17.30 9.11
C LYS A 112 -5.41 17.55 8.03
N GLU A 113 -5.05 17.48 6.75
CA GLU A 113 -6.00 17.59 5.65
C GLU A 113 -6.95 16.39 5.63
N ILE A 114 -6.43 15.16 5.74
CA ILE A 114 -7.26 13.95 5.71
C ILE A 114 -8.24 13.92 6.91
N LEU A 115 -7.77 14.29 8.10
CA LEU A 115 -8.59 14.25 9.32
C LEU A 115 -9.65 15.35 9.39
N ASN A 116 -9.37 16.53 8.82
CA ASN A 116 -10.26 17.70 8.92
C ASN A 116 -11.06 18.00 7.65
N ASN A 117 -10.71 17.40 6.50
CA ASN A 117 -11.38 17.66 5.22
C ASN A 117 -12.05 16.38 4.67
N PRO A 118 -13.39 16.27 4.79
CA PRO A 118 -14.14 15.11 4.29
C PRO A 118 -13.95 14.86 2.79
N SER A 119 -13.78 15.89 1.96
CA SER A 119 -13.59 15.71 0.52
C SER A 119 -12.24 15.07 0.19
N ARG A 120 -11.19 15.38 0.97
CA ARG A 120 -9.88 14.71 0.85
C ARG A 120 -9.95 13.25 1.29
N LEU A 121 -10.72 12.97 2.33
CA LEU A 121 -10.94 11.62 2.82
C LEU A 121 -11.72 10.77 1.82
N GLU A 122 -12.78 11.32 1.22
CA GLU A 122 -13.60 10.63 0.20
C GLU A 122 -12.81 10.29 -1.08
N ALA A 123 -11.66 10.91 -1.35
CA ALA A 123 -10.79 10.52 -2.46
C ALA A 123 -10.32 9.05 -2.35
N PHE A 124 -10.26 8.50 -1.13
CA PHE A 124 -9.92 7.09 -0.89
C PHE A 124 -11.09 6.13 -1.10
N LYS A 125 -12.31 6.64 -1.34
CA LYS A 125 -13.49 5.85 -1.70
C LYS A 125 -13.46 5.44 -3.17
N CYS A 126 -12.30 5.03 -3.67
CA CYS A 126 -12.10 4.65 -5.06
C CYS A 126 -12.27 3.14 -5.20
N ARG A 127 -13.41 2.69 -5.73
CA ARG A 127 -13.59 1.31 -6.24
C ARG A 127 -12.94 1.07 -7.61
N SER A 128 -12.03 1.94 -8.05
CA SER A 128 -11.31 1.70 -9.30
C SER A 128 -10.36 0.52 -9.09
N ASN A 129 -10.38 -0.43 -10.02
CA ASN A 129 -9.50 -1.59 -10.00
C ASN A 129 -8.05 -1.19 -9.70
N THR A 130 -7.37 -1.98 -8.87
CA THR A 130 -5.94 -1.82 -8.60
C THR A 130 -5.19 -1.79 -9.94
N CYS A 131 -4.27 -0.83 -10.09
CA CYS A 131 -3.53 -0.78 -11.34
C CYS A 131 -2.61 -2.01 -11.42
N GLN A 132 -2.58 -2.67 -12.59
CA GLN A 132 -1.68 -3.80 -12.80
C GLN A 132 -0.24 -3.29 -12.80
N ARG A 133 0.45 -3.45 -11.67
CA ARG A 133 1.85 -3.02 -11.50
C ARG A 133 2.86 -4.05 -11.94
N SER A 134 2.44 -5.30 -12.18
CA SER A 134 3.25 -6.39 -12.77
C SER A 134 2.68 -6.78 -14.14
N LYS A 135 3.45 -6.54 -15.20
CA LYS A 135 3.30 -7.21 -16.49
C LYS A 135 4.44 -8.19 -16.58
#